data_AF-A0A511DTX8-F1
#
_entry.id   AF-A0A511DTX8-F1
#
_cell.length_a   1.000
_cell.length_b   1.000
_cell.length_c   1.000
_cell.angle_alpha   90.00
_cell.angle_beta   90.00
_cell.angle_gamma   90.00
#
_symmetry.space_group_name_H-M   'P 1'
#
loop_
_entity.id
_entity.type
_entity.pdbx_description
1 polymer ?
#
loop_
_entity_poly.entity_id
_entity_poly.type
_entity_poly.pdbx_seq_one_letter_code
_entity_poly.pdbx_strand_id
1 'polypeptide(L)'
;MKQISAKNLTYFIIALTMVGIVWNLIDHEQPIQDSQYGILGIWALGYVTSYLRLPRLSMYVIYFVLFMVIERQIGGYRDWTSWIIFAVVAVFMTWVTDLIRTTYASRYDKPKKKDHKNETLNK
;
A
#
# COMPACT_ATOMS: atom_id res chain seq x y z
N MET A 1 -1.75 1.16 19.31
CA MET A 1 -2.75 1.51 18.27
C MET A 1 -3.68 0.32 18.07
N LYS A 2 -5.00 0.55 17.96
CA LYS A 2 -5.98 -0.51 17.69
C LYS A 2 -5.69 -1.10 16.31
N GLN A 3 -5.50 -2.41 16.21
CA GLN A 3 -5.12 -3.06 14.95
C GLN A 3 -6.28 -2.93 13.95
N ILE A 4 -6.04 -2.24 12.83
CA ILE A 4 -7.03 -2.06 11.78
C ILE A 4 -7.31 -3.42 11.15
N SER A 5 -8.58 -3.76 10.93
CA SER A 5 -8.94 -5.02 10.27
C SER A 5 -8.55 -4.94 8.79
N ALA A 6 -7.77 -5.93 8.31
CA ALA A 6 -7.39 -6.02 6.90
C ALA A 6 -8.61 -5.98 5.96
N LYS A 7 -9.73 -6.60 6.36
CA LYS A 7 -11.00 -6.55 5.60
C LYS A 7 -11.54 -5.13 5.49
N ASN A 8 -11.53 -4.38 6.60
CA ASN A 8 -12.04 -3.01 6.62
C ASN A 8 -11.14 -2.08 5.82
N LEU A 9 -9.82 -2.32 5.84
CA LEU A 9 -8.86 -1.60 5.00
C LEU A 9 -9.08 -1.90 3.52
N THR A 10 -9.34 -3.17 3.14
CA THR A 10 -9.70 -3.51 1.75
C THR A 10 -10.97 -2.78 1.31
N TYR A 11 -12.02 -2.81 2.13
CA TYR A 11 -13.27 -2.11 1.81
C TYR A 11 -13.08 -0.60 1.71
N PHE A 12 -12.27 -0.02 2.60
CA PHE A 12 -11.94 1.40 2.54
C PHE A 12 -11.24 1.77 1.22
N ILE A 13 -10.25 0.98 0.80
CA ILE A 13 -9.51 1.24 -0.45
C ILE A 13 -10.43 1.08 -1.66
N ILE A 14 -11.27 0.04 -1.70
CA ILE A 14 -12.27 -0.14 -2.77
C ILE A 14 -13.23 1.05 -2.81
N ALA A 15 -13.75 1.47 -1.65
CA ALA A 15 -14.66 2.61 -1.57
C ALA A 15 -13.97 3.91 -2.05
N LEU A 16 -12.72 4.14 -1.64
CA LEU A 16 -11.94 5.29 -2.06
C LEU A 16 -11.73 5.32 -3.58
N THR A 17 -11.37 4.19 -4.19
CA THR A 17 -11.24 4.07 -5.65
C THR A 17 -12.58 4.31 -6.35
N MET A 18 -13.67 3.72 -5.84
CA MET A 18 -15.02 3.91 -6.40
C MET A 18 -15.49 5.36 -6.32
N VAL A 19 -15.21 6.07 -5.22
CA VAL A 19 -15.52 7.50 -5.10
C VAL A 19 -14.80 8.31 -6.16
N GLY A 20 -13.52 8.03 -6.40
CA GLY A 20 -12.77 8.68 -7.49
C GLY A 20 -13.37 8.39 -8.87
N ILE A 21 -13.79 7.15 -9.13
CA ILE A 21 -14.45 6.79 -10.40
C ILE A 21 -15.76 7.56 -10.59
N VAL A 22 -16.59 7.65 -9.55
CA VAL A 22 -17.86 8.40 -9.59
C VAL A 22 -17.59 9.88 -9.83
N TRP A 23 -16.58 10.45 -9.17
CA TRP A 23 -16.21 11.84 -9.36
C TRP A 23 -15.79 12.12 -10.81
N ASN A 24 -14.94 11.27 -11.38
CA ASN A 24 -14.52 11.41 -12.78
C ASN A 24 -15.69 11.30 -13.77
N LEU A 25 -16.67 10.44 -13.49
CA LEU A 25 -17.88 10.33 -14.30
C LEU A 25 -18.74 11.60 -14.25
N ILE A 26 -18.82 12.27 -13.10
CA ILE A 26 -19.52 13.56 -12.94
C ILE A 26 -18.80 14.65 -13.75
N ASP A 27 -17.47 14.64 -13.71
CA ASP A 27 -16.63 15.59 -14.45
C ASP A 27 -16.51 15.28 -15.95
N HIS A 28 -17.22 14.25 -16.45
CA HIS A 28 -17.19 13.78 -17.84
C HIS A 28 -15.78 13.38 -18.33
N GLU A 29 -14.92 12.95 -17.41
CA GLU A 29 -13.59 12.45 -17.69
C GLU A 29 -13.58 10.92 -17.77
N GLN A 30 -12.41 10.35 -18.09
CA GLN A 30 -12.27 8.89 -18.08
C GLN A 30 -12.55 8.33 -16.67
N PRO A 31 -13.34 7.23 -16.57
CA PRO A 31 -13.73 6.68 -15.27
C PRO A 31 -12.53 6.27 -14.41
N ILE A 32 -11.48 5.76 -15.05
CA ILE A 32 -10.23 5.38 -14.39
C ILE A 32 -9.12 6.26 -14.93
N GLN A 33 -8.45 6.98 -14.03
CA GLN A 33 -7.27 7.80 -14.31
C GLN A 33 -6.07 7.33 -13.49
N ASP A 34 -4.94 8.01 -13.68
CA ASP A 34 -3.67 7.71 -13.03
C ASP A 34 -3.77 7.68 -11.50
N SER A 35 -4.64 8.49 -10.91
CA SER A 35 -4.86 8.53 -9.46
C SER A 35 -5.45 7.21 -8.93
N GLN A 36 -6.44 6.64 -9.63
CA GLN A 36 -7.02 5.34 -9.28
C GLN A 36 -6.01 4.21 -9.48
N TYR A 37 -5.24 4.23 -10.57
CA TYR A 37 -4.16 3.26 -10.79
C TYR A 37 -3.09 3.35 -9.69
N GLY A 38 -2.75 4.57 -9.24
CA GLY A 38 -1.83 4.80 -8.13
C GLY A 38 -2.31 4.19 -6.82
N ILE A 39 -3.58 4.41 -6.46
CA ILE A 39 -4.20 3.85 -5.24
C ILE A 39 -4.18 2.31 -5.28
N LEU A 40 -4.60 1.72 -6.40
CA LEU A 40 -4.60 0.26 -6.58
C LEU A 40 -3.17 -0.30 -6.56
N GLY A 41 -2.21 0.41 -7.17
CA GLY A 41 -0.80 0.03 -7.19
C GLY A 41 -0.18 0.00 -5.80
N ILE A 42 -0.41 1.03 -4.97
CA ILE A 42 0.06 1.09 -3.58
C ILE A 42 -0.56 -0.04 -2.76
N TRP A 43 -1.86 -0.30 -2.93
CA TRP A 43 -2.53 -1.40 -2.25
C TRP A 43 -1.97 -2.77 -2.64
N ALA A 44 -1.82 -3.03 -3.94
CA ALA A 44 -1.27 -4.28 -4.46
C ALA A 44 0.17 -4.49 -3.97
N LEU A 45 1.01 -3.45 -4.00
CA LEU A 45 2.39 -3.50 -3.51
C LEU A 45 2.43 -3.80 -2.01
N GLY A 46 1.61 -3.12 -1.20
CA GLY A 46 1.49 -3.36 0.24
C GLY A 46 1.01 -4.78 0.56
N TYR A 47 0.09 -5.31 -0.24
CA TYR A 47 -0.37 -6.69 -0.11
C TYR A 47 0.74 -7.70 -0.45
N VAL A 48 1.39 -7.58 -1.61
CA VAL A 48 2.47 -8.49 -2.05
C VAL A 48 3.67 -8.44 -1.10
N THR A 49 4.09 -7.25 -0.69
CA THR A 49 5.21 -7.07 0.27
C THR A 49 4.89 -7.62 1.66
N SER A 50 3.61 -7.76 2.02
CA SER A 50 3.22 -8.43 3.26
C SER A 50 3.54 -9.92 3.25
N TYR A 51 3.41 -10.58 2.11
CA TYR A 51 3.80 -11.99 1.93
C TYR A 51 5.32 -12.15 1.84
N LEU A 52 5.98 -11.29 1.06
CA LEU A 52 7.43 -11.37 0.85
C LEU A 52 8.26 -10.92 2.07
N ARG A 53 7.61 -10.34 3.09
CA ARG A 53 8.25 -9.78 4.29
C ARG A 53 9.40 -8.81 3.97
N LEU A 54 9.30 -8.08 2.86
CA LEU A 54 10.32 -7.13 2.41
C LEU A 54 10.61 -6.05 3.45
N PRO A 55 11.88 -5.67 3.68
CA PRO A 55 12.20 -4.63 4.65
C PRO A 55 11.73 -3.25 4.16
N ARG A 56 11.39 -2.37 5.10
CA ARG A 56 10.86 -1.02 4.84
C ARG A 56 11.81 -0.17 3.98
N LEU A 57 13.12 -0.35 4.16
CA LEU A 57 14.14 0.32 3.37
C LEU A 57 14.05 -0.03 1.87
N SER A 58 13.77 -1.29 1.53
CA SER A 58 13.62 -1.70 0.12
C SER A 58 12.41 -1.02 -0.53
N MET A 59 11.29 -0.90 0.18
CA MET A 59 10.12 -0.16 -0.32
C MET A 59 10.44 1.31 -0.56
N TYR A 60 11.18 1.95 0.35
CA TYR A 60 11.64 3.33 0.17
C TYR A 60 12.48 3.52 -1.09
N VAL A 61 13.48 2.66 -1.29
CA VAL A 61 14.34 2.74 -2.48
C VAL A 61 13.53 2.52 -3.76
N ILE A 62 12.59 1.56 -3.77
CA ILE A 62 11.71 1.31 -4.91
C ILE A 62 10.87 2.56 -5.25
N TYR A 63 10.21 3.16 -4.26
CA TYR A 63 9.40 4.36 -4.48
C TYR A 63 10.25 5.56 -4.92
N PHE A 64 11.42 5.75 -4.32
CA PHE A 64 12.33 6.82 -4.68
C PHE A 64 12.78 6.71 -6.13
N VAL A 65 13.22 5.53 -6.55
CA VAL A 65 13.68 5.29 -7.93
C VAL A 65 12.53 5.37 -8.93
N LEU A 66 11.37 4.79 -8.65
CA LEU A 66 10.20 4.87 -9.53
C LEU A 66 9.78 6.31 -9.75
N PHE A 67 9.66 7.09 -8.68
CA PHE A 67 9.25 8.49 -8.77
C PHE A 67 10.28 9.32 -9.54
N MET A 68 11.58 9.09 -9.28
CA MET A 68 12.66 9.73 -10.04
C MET A 68 12.57 9.42 -11.55
N VAL A 69 12.31 8.16 -11.91
CA VAL A 69 12.17 7.75 -13.32
C VAL A 69 10.95 8.41 -13.96
N ILE A 70 9.80 8.42 -13.29
CA ILE A 70 8.56 9.04 -13.80
C ILE A 70 8.77 10.54 -14.02
N GLU A 71 9.25 11.25 -13.01
CA GLU A 71 9.52 12.70 -13.05
C GLU A 71 10.53 13.08 -14.14
N ARG A 72 11.49 12.19 -14.43
CA ARG A 72 12.41 12.36 -15.55
C ARG A 72 11.71 12.24 -16.90
N GLN A 73 10.75 11.34 -17.07
CA GLN A 73 10.04 11.14 -18.35
C GLN A 73 9.09 12.30 -18.66
N ILE A 74 8.45 12.88 -17.65
CA ILE A 74 7.49 13.99 -17.81
C ILE A 74 8.16 15.38 -17.75
N GLY A 75 9.49 15.45 -17.62
CA GLY A 75 10.24 16.71 -17.55
C GLY A 75 10.07 17.50 -16.24
N GLY A 76 9.65 16.83 -15.16
CA GLY A 76 9.54 17.40 -13.81
C GLY A 76 10.87 17.42 -13.04
N TYR A 77 11.87 16.69 -13.53
CA TYR A 77 13.25 16.77 -13.06
C TYR A 77 13.92 18.06 -13.57
N ARG A 78 13.76 19.16 -12.82
CA ARG A 78 14.28 20.49 -13.21
C ARG A 78 15.53 20.90 -12.46
N ASP A 79 15.56 20.69 -11.15
CA ASP A 79 16.62 21.18 -10.26
C ASP A 79 17.02 20.16 -9.20
N TRP A 80 18.12 20.43 -8.50
CA TRP A 80 18.56 19.65 -7.34
C TRP A 80 17.49 19.58 -6.22
N THR A 81 16.59 20.56 -6.16
CA THR A 81 15.45 20.59 -5.22
C THR A 81 14.43 19.48 -5.50
N SER A 82 14.32 18.98 -6.74
CA SER A 82 13.47 17.85 -7.10
C SER A 82 13.83 16.59 -6.28
N TRP A 83 15.10 16.40 -5.92
CA TRP A 83 15.55 15.25 -5.10
C TRP A 83 14.94 15.25 -3.71
N ILE A 84 14.74 16.43 -3.12
CA ILE A 84 14.10 16.58 -1.81
C ILE A 84 12.63 16.18 -1.92
N ILE A 85 11.95 16.64 -2.97
CA ILE A 85 10.55 16.28 -3.24
C ILE A 85 10.43 14.77 -3.41
N PHE A 86 11.34 14.15 -4.18
CA PHE A 86 11.33 12.70 -4.39
C PHE A 86 11.53 11.94 -3.09
N ALA A 87 12.46 12.38 -2.24
CA ALA A 87 12.70 11.78 -0.93
C ALA A 87 11.44 11.89 -0.05
N VAL A 88 10.83 13.06 0.03
CA VAL A 88 9.61 13.29 0.84
C VAL A 88 8.45 12.42 0.35
N VAL A 89 8.19 12.41 -0.96
CA VAL A 89 7.13 11.60 -1.57
C VAL A 89 7.41 10.11 -1.35
N ALA A 90 8.66 9.66 -1.52
CA ALA A 90 9.03 8.27 -1.28
C ALA A 90 8.88 7.86 0.19
N VAL A 91 9.24 8.71 1.14
CA VAL A 91 9.00 8.46 2.58
C VAL A 91 7.51 8.30 2.84
N PHE A 92 6.69 9.20 2.31
CA PHE A 92 5.24 9.17 2.48
C PHE A 92 4.63 7.89 1.88
N MET A 93 4.95 7.56 0.63
CA MET A 93 4.47 6.36 -0.04
C MET A 93 4.91 5.07 0.68
N THR A 94 6.15 5.04 1.17
CA THR A 94 6.66 3.92 1.97
C THR A 94 5.89 3.77 3.26
N TRP A 95 5.58 4.87 3.94
CA TRP A 95 4.81 4.84 5.18
C TRP A 95 3.40 4.32 4.95
N VAL A 96 2.70 4.80 3.91
CA VAL A 96 1.36 4.30 3.53
C VAL A 96 1.42 2.81 3.22
N THR A 97 2.40 2.39 2.44
CA THR A 97 2.57 0.97 2.05
C THR A 97 2.90 0.08 3.24
N ASP A 98 3.71 0.56 4.17
CA ASP A 98 4.06 -0.18 5.39
C ASP A 98 2.85 -0.32 6.33
N LEU A 99 1.97 0.69 6.40
CA LEU A 99 0.69 0.57 7.12
C LEU A 99 -0.21 -0.51 6.53
N ILE A 100 -0.32 -0.55 5.20
CA ILE A 100 -1.06 -1.61 4.49
C ILE A 100 -0.41 -2.96 4.80
N ARG A 101 0.90 -3.07 4.58
CA ARG A 101 1.68 -4.28 4.79
C ARG A 101 1.53 -4.85 6.18
N THR A 102 1.74 -4.05 7.22
CA THR A 102 1.62 -4.48 8.63
C THR A 102 0.21 -4.95 8.97
N THR A 103 -0.81 -4.30 8.39
CA THR A 103 -2.20 -4.70 8.53
C THR A 103 -2.44 -6.10 7.94
N TYR A 104 -1.93 -6.40 6.75
CA TYR A 104 -2.09 -7.73 6.14
C TYR A 104 -1.17 -8.80 6.75
N ALA A 105 0.08 -8.46 7.09
CA ALA A 105 1.03 -9.36 7.72
C ALA A 105 0.52 -9.90 9.06
N SER A 106 -0.19 -9.06 9.84
CA SER A 106 -0.83 -9.47 11.11
C SER A 106 -1.83 -10.62 10.96
N ARG A 107 -2.33 -10.89 9.76
CA ARG A 107 -3.22 -12.02 9.47
C ARG A 107 -2.44 -13.33 9.35
N TYR A 108 -1.20 -13.30 8.84
CA TYR A 108 -0.36 -14.46 8.63
C TYR A 108 0.46 -14.84 9.86
N ASP A 109 0.79 -13.85 10.70
CA ASP A 109 1.56 -14.07 11.92
C ASP A 109 0.68 -14.49 13.12
N LYS A 110 -0.62 -14.76 12.92
CA LYS A 110 -1.45 -15.30 14.00
C LYS A 110 -0.95 -16.70 14.35
N PRO A 111 -0.56 -16.97 15.62
CA PRO A 111 -0.19 -18.32 16.01
C PRO A 111 -1.37 -19.24 15.72
N LYS A 112 -1.14 -20.33 14.99
CA LYS A 112 -2.10 -21.44 14.86
C LYS A 112 -2.56 -21.76 16.28
N LYS A 113 -3.85 -21.53 16.59
CA LYS A 113 -4.45 -22.02 17.83
C LYS A 113 -4.15 -23.52 17.86
N LYS A 114 -3.27 -23.96 18.77
CA LYS A 114 -3.11 -25.38 19.06
C LYS A 114 -4.47 -25.82 19.58
N ASP A 115 -5.19 -26.64 18.83
CA ASP A 115 -6.42 -27.27 19.29
C ASP A 115 -6.11 -28.01 20.60
N HIS A 116 -6.48 -27.42 21.74
CA HIS A 116 -6.42 -28.03 23.06
C HIS A 116 -7.47 -29.15 23.22
N LYS A 117 -8.01 -29.68 22.13
CA LYS A 117 -9.11 -30.65 22.16
C LYS A 117 -8.63 -32.10 22.35
N ASN A 118 -7.33 -32.37 22.27
CA ASN A 118 -6.78 -33.74 22.35
C ASN A 118 -6.00 -34.06 23.64
N GLU A 119 -5.85 -33.13 24.59
CA GLU A 119 -5.13 -33.42 25.85
C GLU A 119 -6.03 -33.98 26.96
N THR A 120 -7.36 -33.94 26.81
CA THR A 120 -8.30 -34.47 27.82
C THR A 120 -8.80 -35.89 27.54
N LEU A 121 -8.38 -36.52 26.44
CA LEU A 121 -8.76 -37.89 26.07
C LEU A 121 -7.74 -38.95 26.51
N ASN A 122 -6.67 -38.55 27.18
CA ASN A 122 -5.57 -39.43 27.58
C ASN A 122 -5.19 -39.29 29.07
N LYS A 123 -6.15 -38.90 29.92
CA LYS A 123 -6.02 -38.92 31.38
C LYS A 123 -7.09 -39.80 32.00
#